data_AF-A0A945MJ40-F1
#
_entry.id   AF-A0A945MJ40-F1
#
_cell.length_a   1.000
_cell.length_b   1.000
_cell.length_c   1.000
_cell.angle_alpha   90.00
_cell.angle_beta   90.00
_cell.angle_gamma   90.00
#
_symmetry.space_group_name_H-M   'P 1'
#
loop_
_entity.id
_entity.type
_entity.pdbx_description
1 polymer ?
#
loop_
_entity_poly.entity_id
_entity_poly.type
_entity_poly.pdbx_seq_one_letter_code
_entity_poly.pdbx_strand_id
1 'polypeptide(L)' 'MQRGCMALNFAVERGQGLGEFCTDLPAEKLAKNLHVFGAGMLVTAKAVAQEEADASEIAEFALRLLS' A
#
# COMPACT_ATOMS: atom_id res chain seq x y z
N MET A 1 15.86 -6.73 -3.89
CA MET A 1 14.75 -5.90 -3.36
C MET A 1 13.44 -6.31 -4.01
N GLN A 2 12.76 -7.40 -3.60
CA GLN A 2 11.58 -7.87 -4.39
C GLN A 2 10.53 -8.71 -3.67
N ARG A 3 10.66 -8.99 -2.36
CA ARG A 3 9.69 -9.85 -1.65
C ARG A 3 8.40 -9.12 -1.29
N GLY A 4 8.49 -7.85 -0.87
CA GLY A 4 7.32 -7.11 -0.44
C GLY A 4 6.30 -6.83 -1.55
N CYS A 5 6.77 -6.48 -2.75
CA CYS A 5 5.89 -6.30 -3.90
C CYS A 5 5.09 -7.57 -4.26
N MET A 6 5.57 -8.77 -3.88
CA MET A 6 4.87 -10.01 -4.19
C MET A 6 3.68 -10.29 -3.24
N ALA A 7 3.78 -9.94 -1.95
CA ALA A 7 2.73 -10.26 -0.98
C ALA A 7 1.47 -9.41 -1.19
N LEU A 8 1.62 -8.10 -1.40
CA LEU A 8 0.49 -7.22 -1.69
C LEU A 8 -0.17 -7.56 -3.04
N ASN A 9 0.63 -7.86 -4.07
CA ASN A 9 0.10 -8.30 -5.36
C ASN A 9 -0.74 -9.58 -5.21
N PHE A 10 -0.26 -10.56 -4.44
CA PHE A 10 -0.97 -11.81 -4.19
C PHE A 10 -2.27 -11.59 -3.40
N ALA A 11 -2.25 -10.72 -2.38
CA ALA A 11 -3.45 -10.37 -1.63
C ALA A 11 -4.50 -9.70 -2.51
N VAL A 12 -4.08 -8.79 -3.39
CA VAL A 12 -4.96 -8.12 -4.36
C VAL A 12 -5.51 -9.11 -5.38
N GLU A 13 -4.67 -9.97 -5.94
CA GLU A 13 -5.06 -11.00 -6.90
C GLU A 13 -6.09 -11.97 -6.29
N ARG A 14 -5.89 -12.38 -5.04
CA ARG A 14 -6.85 -13.19 -4.29
C ARG A 14 -8.18 -12.46 -4.10
N GLY A 15 -8.15 -11.19 -3.66
CA GLY A 15 -9.37 -10.39 -3.47
C GLY A 15 -10.14 -10.17 -4.78
N GLN A 16 -9.42 -9.99 -5.90
CA GLN A 16 -10.02 -9.95 -7.24
C GLN A 16 -10.69 -11.29 -7.60
N GLY A 17 -10.03 -12.42 -7.33
CA GLY A 17 -10.60 -13.76 -7.56
C GLY A 17 -11.85 -14.07 -6.71
N LEU A 18 -12.00 -13.42 -5.56
CA LEU A 18 -13.18 -13.51 -4.69
C LEU A 18 -14.28 -12.50 -5.04
N GLY A 19 -14.02 -11.58 -5.98
CA GLY A 19 -14.95 -10.49 -6.30
C GLY A 19 -15.02 -9.38 -5.25
N GLU A 20 -14.06 -9.33 -4.32
CA GLU A 20 -13.98 -8.31 -3.26
C GLU A 20 -13.33 -7.02 -3.76
N PHE A 21 -12.45 -7.11 -4.76
CA PHE A 21 -11.76 -5.97 -5.37
C PHE A 21 -12.10 -5.81 -6.85
N CYS A 22 -11.99 -4.58 -7.36
CA CYS A 22 -12.25 -4.30 -8.77
C CYS A 22 -11.25 -5.05 -9.67
N THR A 23 -11.74 -5.52 -10.81
CA THR A 23 -10.94 -6.26 -11.80
C THR A 23 -10.60 -5.44 -13.03
N ASP A 24 -10.92 -4.14 -13.02
CA ASP A 24 -10.68 -3.20 -14.13
C ASP A 24 -9.18 -2.94 -14.36
N LEU A 25 -8.34 -3.30 -13.38
CA LEU A 25 -6.90 -3.14 -13.41
C LEU A 25 -6.22 -4.46 -13.02
N PRO A 26 -5.05 -4.79 -13.63
CA PRO A 26 -4.22 -5.89 -13.15
C PRO A 26 -3.84 -5.72 -11.67
N ALA A 27 -3.80 -6.83 -10.91
CA ALA A 27 -3.49 -6.84 -9.48
C ALA A 27 -2.23 -6.03 -9.12
N GLU A 28 -1.17 -6.11 -9.93
CA GLU A 28 0.07 -5.35 -9.74
C GLU A 28 -0.15 -3.82 -9.78
N LYS A 29 -0.99 -3.34 -10.71
CA LYS A 29 -1.29 -1.90 -10.82
C LYS A 29 -2.15 -1.45 -9.66
N LEU A 30 -3.15 -2.24 -9.27
CA LEU A 30 -4.00 -1.93 -8.12
C LEU A 30 -3.20 -1.93 -6.81
N ALA A 31 -2.31 -2.91 -6.61
CA ALA A 31 -1.40 -2.96 -5.47
C ALA A 31 -0.49 -1.72 -5.39
N LYS A 32 0.08 -1.27 -6.52
CA LYS A 32 0.85 -0.02 -6.59
C LYS A 32 0.03 1.20 -6.18
N ASN A 33 -1.22 1.30 -6.65
CA ASN A 33 -2.11 2.40 -6.28
C ASN A 33 -2.44 2.38 -4.78
N LEU A 34 -2.73 1.21 -4.21
CA LEU A 34 -2.98 1.05 -2.76
C LEU A 34 -1.76 1.43 -1.93
N HIS A 35 -0.56 1.11 -2.41
CA HIS A 35 0.69 1.49 -1.75
C HIS A 35 0.87 3.02 -1.70
N VAL A 36 0.67 3.71 -2.83
CA VAL A 36 0.75 5.18 -2.90
C VAL A 36 -0.32 5.82 -2.00
N PHE A 37 -1.53 5.27 -2.01
CA PHE A 37 -2.63 5.75 -1.16
C PHE A 37 -2.30 5.61 0.33
N GLY A 38 -1.80 4.45 0.76
CA GLY A 38 -1.40 4.21 2.15
C GLY A 38 -0.29 5.18 2.62
N ALA A 39 0.72 5.42 1.78
CA ALA A 39 1.76 6.41 2.07
C ALA A 39 1.17 7.83 2.22
N GLY A 40 0.24 8.23 1.34
CA GLY A 40 -0.45 9.52 1.43
C GLY A 40 -1.30 9.67 2.69
N MET A 41 -1.99 8.61 3.11
CA MET A 41 -2.76 8.60 4.37
C MET A 41 -1.87 8.83 5.59
N LEU A 42 -0.71 8.17 5.65
CA LEU A 42 0.23 8.33 6.75
C LEU A 42 0.79 9.75 6.83
N VAL A 43 1.22 10.32 5.69
CA VAL A 43 1.70 11.70 5.63
C VAL A 43 0.62 12.67 6.12
N THR A 44 -0.62 12.46 5.68
CA THR A 44 -1.76 13.29 6.09
C THR A 44 -2.02 13.17 7.59
N ALA A 45 -2.00 11.96 8.15
CA ALA A 45 -2.22 11.73 9.58
C ALA A 45 -1.19 12.46 10.44
N LYS A 46 0.10 12.39 10.07
CA LYS A 46 1.17 13.12 10.77
C LYS A 46 1.02 14.63 10.66
N ALA A 47 0.70 15.13 9.46
CA ALA A 47 0.45 16.55 9.24
C ALA A 47 -0.70 17.09 10.10
N VAL A 48 -1.81 16.33 10.21
CA VAL A 48 -2.96 16.68 11.06
C VAL A 48 -2.59 16.64 12.55
N ALA A 49 -1.77 15.68 12.97
CA ALA A 49 -1.28 15.56 14.34
C ALA A 49 -0.21 16.62 14.71
N GLN A 50 0.22 17.47 13.77
CA GLN A 50 1.39 18.36 13.91
C GLN A 50 2.68 17.61 14.28
N GLU A 51 2.75 16.32 13.93
CA GLU A 51 3.91 15.48 14.13
C GLU A 51 4.80 15.53 12.90
N GLU A 52 6.11 15.56 13.11
CA GLU A 52 7.05 15.58 12.01
C GLU A 52 7.00 14.25 11.25
N ALA A 53 6.85 14.37 9.93
CA ALA A 53 6.70 13.24 9.05
C ALA A 53 8.07 12.61 8.75
N ASP A 54 8.53 11.73 9.65
CA ASP A 54 9.76 10.96 9.42
C ASP A 54 9.65 10.08 8.16
N ALA A 55 10.51 10.36 7.18
CA ALA A 55 10.60 9.62 5.93
C ALA A 55 10.89 8.12 6.14
N SER A 56 11.61 7.77 7.20
CA SER A 56 11.91 6.38 7.55
C SER A 56 10.68 5.63 8.03
N GLU A 57 9.81 6.25 8.85
CA GLU A 57 8.54 5.66 9.27
C GLU A 57 7.54 5.56 8.11
N ILE A 58 7.54 6.54 7.20
CA ILE A 58 6.71 6.48 6.00
C ILE A 58 7.14 5.31 5.11
N ALA A 59 8.45 5.16 4.91
CA ALA A 59 9.01 4.02 4.19
C ALA A 59 8.71 2.70 4.91
N GLU A 60 8.80 2.64 6.23
CA GLU A 60 8.54 1.42 7.01
C GLU A 60 7.06 1.03 7.01
N PHE A 61 6.14 1.99 7.11
CA PHE A 61 4.71 1.74 6.96
C PHE A 61 4.35 1.28 5.55
N ALA A 62 4.94 1.92 4.54
CA ALA A 62 4.81 1.52 3.15
C ALA A 62 5.37 0.09 2.94
N LEU A 63 6.45 -0.28 3.63
CA LEU A 63 7.03 -1.63 3.62
C LEU A 63 6.19 -2.66 4.42
N ARG A 64 5.52 -2.27 5.51
CA ARG A 64 4.61 -3.14 6.27
C ARG A 64 3.35 -3.47 5.50
N LEU A 65 2.84 -2.54 4.69
CA LEU A 65 1.76 -2.83 3.73
C LEU A 65 2.17 -3.87 2.67
N LEU A 66 3.47 -4.14 2.54
CA LEU A 66 4.04 -5.10 1.59
C LEU A 66 4.45 -6.43 2.25
N SER A 67 4.31 -6.63 3.56
CA SER A 67 4.73 -7.85 4.28
C SER A 67 3.55 -8.59 4.89
#